data_AF-A0A8H8NAZ7-F1
#
_entry.id   AF-A0A8H8NAZ7-F1
#
_cell.length_a   1.000
_cell.length_b   1.000
_cell.length_c   1.000
_cell.angle_alpha   90.00
_cell.angle_beta   90.00
_cell.angle_gamma   90.00
#
_symmetry.space_group_name_H-M   'P 1'
#
loop_
_entity.id
_entity.type
_entity.pdbx_description
1 polymer ?
#
loop_
_entity_poly.entity_id
_entity_poly.type
_entity_poly.pdbx_seq_one_letter_code
_entity_poly.pdbx_strand_id
1 'polypeptide(L)'
;MHILLFGASRNIGYAVAQRLLAKGHICTFLLRRPEAMESDASMTTYIKDGKAKIIHGDGLVEADPRDGEIDYIFFGIGGEPSLSLLKGAVITPHDLTSRSMGYS
;
A
#
# COMPACT_ATOMS: atom_id res chain seq x y z
N MET A 1 0.42 10.28 13.61
CA MET A 1 -0.62 9.49 12.93
C MET A 1 0.01 8.23 12.38
N HIS A 2 -0.70 7.12 12.53
CA HIS A 2 -0.37 5.81 11.99
C HIS A 2 -1.26 5.53 10.77
N ILE A 3 -0.63 5.40 9.61
CA ILE A 3 -1.33 5.20 8.34
C ILE A 3 -1.00 3.82 7.77
N LEU A 4 -2.03 3.05 7.43
CA LEU A 4 -1.90 1.81 6.68
C LEU A 4 -2.01 2.08 5.18
N LEU A 5 -1.01 1.64 4.42
CA LEU A 5 -0.86 1.95 3.01
C LEU A 5 -0.98 0.68 2.15
N PHE A 6 -2.00 0.65 1.30
CA PHE A 6 -2.19 -0.37 0.27
C PHE A 6 -1.77 0.17 -1.10
N GLY A 7 -1.00 -0.60 -1.88
CA GLY A 7 -0.58 -0.20 -3.22
C GLY A 7 0.48 0.92 -3.24
N ALA A 8 1.20 1.13 -2.14
CA ALA A 8 2.19 2.19 -2.00
C ALA A 8 3.64 1.75 -2.34
N SER A 9 3.82 0.62 -3.01
CA SER A 9 5.17 0.15 -3.41
C SER A 9 5.78 0.96 -4.55
N ARG A 10 4.96 1.58 -5.41
CA ARG A 10 5.41 2.33 -6.60
C ARG A 10 4.45 3.48 -6.93
N ASN A 11 4.87 4.32 -7.90
CA ASN A 11 4.06 5.38 -8.50
C ASN A 11 3.47 6.36 -7.47
N ILE A 12 2.19 6.71 -7.61
CA ILE A 12 1.51 7.72 -6.79
C ILE A 12 1.47 7.30 -5.32
N GLY A 13 1.16 6.03 -5.03
CA GLY A 13 1.10 5.54 -3.66
C GLY A 13 2.44 5.68 -2.94
N TYR A 14 3.53 5.40 -3.64
CA TYR A 14 4.89 5.61 -3.12
C TYR A 14 5.20 7.10 -2.88
N ALA A 15 4.86 7.98 -3.82
CA ALA A 15 5.07 9.42 -3.65
C ALA A 15 4.25 10.01 -2.47
N VAL A 16 3.04 9.49 -2.25
CA VAL A 16 2.22 9.84 -1.07
C VAL A 16 2.92 9.37 0.20
N ALA A 17 3.39 8.12 0.23
CA ALA A 17 4.06 7.55 1.38
C ALA A 17 5.32 8.33 1.79
N GLN A 18 6.16 8.71 0.84
CA GLN A 18 7.33 9.54 1.11
C GLN A 18 6.97 10.88 1.75
N ARG A 19 5.90 11.54 1.26
CA ARG A 19 5.43 12.81 1.83
C ARG A 19 4.90 12.66 3.25
N LEU A 20 4.22 11.55 3.55
CA LEU A 20 3.74 11.25 4.90
C LEU A 20 4.90 10.96 5.86
N LEU A 21 5.90 10.19 5.42
CA LEU A 21 7.11 9.91 6.17
C LEU A 21 7.94 11.17 6.43
N ALA A 22 8.09 12.04 5.43
CA ALA A 22 8.79 13.32 5.55
C ALA A 22 8.12 14.27 6.57
N LYS A 23 6.79 14.17 6.74
CA LYS A 23 6.04 14.87 7.78
C LYS A 23 6.15 14.23 9.17
N GLY A 24 6.89 13.13 9.30
CA GLY A 24 7.12 12.43 10.57
C GLY A 24 5.98 11.50 10.99
N HIS A 25 5.11 11.09 10.08
CA HIS A 25 4.07 10.11 10.38
C HIS A 25 4.62 8.67 10.34
N ILE A 26 3.92 7.75 11.00
CA ILE A 26 4.22 6.33 10.97
C ILE A 26 3.41 5.70 9.84
N CYS A 27 4.08 5.03 8.92
CA CYS A 27 3.47 4.42 7.75
C CYS A 27 3.72 2.91 7.78
N THR A 28 2.65 2.13 7.79
CA THR A 28 2.69 0.67 7.65
C THR A 28 2.31 0.32 6.22
N PHE A 29 3.19 -0.38 5.52
CA PHE A 29 3.01 -0.76 4.13
C PHE A 29 2.63 -2.24 4.06
N LEU A 30 1.48 -2.53 3.45
CA LEU A 30 1.13 -3.90 3.09
C LEU A 30 1.54 -4.17 1.65
N LEU A 31 2.61 -4.94 1.46
CA LEU A 31 3.18 -5.24 0.15
C LEU A 31 3.15 -6.73 -0.16
N ARG A 32 2.79 -7.08 -1.40
CA ARG A 32 2.94 -8.44 -1.95
C ARG A 32 4.39 -8.85 -2.21
N ARG A 33 5.29 -7.86 -2.34
CA ARG A 33 6.72 -8.03 -2.65
C ARG A 33 7.51 -6.94 -1.90
N PRO A 34 8.00 -7.20 -0.68
CA PRO A 34 8.66 -6.20 0.15
C PRO A 34 10.05 -5.80 -0.37
N GLU A 35 10.69 -6.65 -1.16
CA GLU A 35 12.09 -6.52 -1.60
C GLU A 35 12.33 -5.22 -2.40
N ALA A 36 11.31 -4.80 -3.16
CA ALA A 36 11.35 -3.56 -3.94
C ALA A 36 11.46 -2.30 -3.06
N MET A 37 11.04 -2.37 -1.80
CA MET A 37 11.05 -1.25 -0.87
C MET A 37 12.21 -1.34 0.11
N GLU A 38 12.66 -2.55 0.46
CA GLU A 38 13.85 -2.77 1.29
C GLU A 38 15.15 -2.39 0.55
N SER A 39 15.18 -2.58 -0.78
CA SER A 39 16.31 -2.18 -1.63
C SER A 39 16.39 -0.67 -1.91
N ASP A 40 15.38 0.11 -1.48
CA ASP A 40 15.31 1.53 -1.74
C ASP A 40 16.10 2.35 -0.71
N ALA A 41 17.14 3.03 -1.19
CA ALA A 41 18.01 3.87 -0.36
C ALA A 41 17.25 5.00 0.35
N SER A 42 16.20 5.54 -0.27
CA SER A 42 15.40 6.63 0.31
C SER A 42 14.50 6.16 1.46
N MET A 43 14.15 4.87 1.48
CA MET A 43 13.31 4.25 2.51
C MET A 43 14.12 3.69 3.67
N THR A 44 15.39 3.35 3.44
CA THR A 44 16.28 2.73 4.43
C THR A 44 16.31 3.48 5.76
N THR A 45 16.40 4.80 5.74
CA THR A 45 16.41 5.62 6.96
C THR A 45 15.08 5.51 7.71
N TYR A 46 13.95 5.61 7.02
CA TYR A 46 12.64 5.53 7.65
C TYR A 46 12.34 4.15 8.23
N ILE A 47 12.84 3.09 7.59
CA ILE A 47 12.71 1.71 8.08
C ILE A 47 13.52 1.53 9.36
N LYS A 48 14.79 1.98 9.37
CA LYS A 48 15.66 1.90 10.55
C LYS A 48 15.13 2.72 11.73
N ASP A 49 14.56 3.90 11.45
CA ASP A 49 13.94 4.75 12.45
C ASP A 49 12.58 4.21 12.95
N GLY A 50 12.08 3.11 12.38
CA GLY A 50 10.78 2.52 12.72
C GLY A 50 9.56 3.32 12.25
N LYS A 51 9.77 4.38 11.46
CA LYS A 51 8.69 5.19 10.87
C LYS A 51 8.01 4.51 9.69
N ALA A 52 8.75 3.67 8.96
CA ALA A 52 8.22 2.82 7.89
C ALA A 52 8.23 1.36 8.34
N LYS A 53 7.06 0.76 8.49
CA LYS A 53 6.90 -0.67 8.79
C LYS A 53 6.49 -1.40 7.53
N ILE A 54 7.16 -2.50 7.20
CA ILE A 54 6.86 -3.31 6.02
C ILE A 54 6.22 -4.61 6.48
N ILE A 55 4.99 -4.86 6.04
CA ILE A 55 4.28 -6.11 6.26
C ILE A 55 4.14 -6.80 4.91
N HIS A 56 4.67 -8.02 4.83
CA HIS A 56 4.45 -8.87 3.68
C HIS A 56 3.04 -9.44 3.73
N GLY A 57 2.24 -9.17 2.70
CA GLY A 57 0.87 -9.67 2.63
C GLY A 57 0.15 -9.26 1.37
N ASP A 58 -0.95 -9.97 1.10
CA ASP A 58 -1.89 -9.62 0.04
C ASP A 58 -3.07 -8.87 0.66
N GLY A 59 -3.37 -7.68 0.15
CA GLY A 59 -4.52 -6.90 0.63
C GLY A 59 -5.87 -7.55 0.30
N LEU A 60 -5.90 -8.58 -0.56
CA LEU A 60 -7.10 -9.37 -0.87
C LEU A 60 -7.31 -10.56 0.06
N VAL A 61 -6.32 -10.88 0.90
CA VAL A 61 -6.39 -11.93 1.90
C VAL A 61 -6.57 -11.25 3.24
N GLU A 62 -7.42 -11.82 4.09
CA GLU A 62 -7.64 -11.36 5.46
C GLU A 62 -6.35 -11.58 6.27
N ALA A 63 -5.45 -10.63 6.19
CA ALA A 63 -4.29 -10.52 7.05
C ALA A 63 -4.62 -9.50 8.13
N ASP A 64 -4.10 -9.72 9.33
CA ASP A 64 -4.28 -8.80 10.44
C ASP A 64 -3.08 -7.84 10.52
N PRO A 65 -3.13 -6.65 9.90
CA PRO A 65 -2.01 -5.70 9.97
C PRO A 65 -1.90 -4.99 11.33
N ARG A 66 -2.73 -5.36 12.32
CA ARG A 66 -2.99 -4.57 13.52
C ARG A 66 -1.92 -4.75 14.60
N ASP A 67 -0.73 -4.22 14.35
CA ASP A 67 0.14 -3.76 15.44
C ASP A 67 -0.18 -2.29 15.78
N GLY A 68 -1.30 -2.09 16.49
CA GLY A 68 -1.72 -0.81 17.06
C GLY A 68 -2.90 -0.13 16.39
N GLU A 69 -3.28 1.03 16.94
CA GLU A 69 -4.37 1.87 16.44
C GLU A 69 -3.97 2.51 15.10
N ILE A 70 -4.86 2.43 14.11
CA ILE A 70 -4.65 3.00 12.76
C ILE A 70 -5.58 4.20 12.62
N ASP A 71 -5.01 5.38 12.37
CA ASP A 71 -5.77 6.62 12.18
C ASP A 71 -6.37 6.70 10.78
N TYR A 72 -5.62 6.24 9.77
CA TYR A 72 -5.99 6.35 8.36
C TYR A 72 -5.59 5.13 7.55
N ILE A 73 -6.40 4.83 6.53
CA ILE A 73 -6.10 3.80 5.53
C ILE A 73 -6.06 4.47 4.15
N PHE A 74 -4.97 4.24 3.42
CA PHE A 74 -4.81 4.70 2.04
C PHE A 74 -4.89 3.52 1.07
N PHE A 75 -5.73 3.65 0.05
CA PHE A 75 -5.84 2.71 -1.04
C PHE A 75 -5.30 3.32 -2.34
N GLY A 76 -4.08 2.95 -2.72
CA GLY A 76 -3.43 3.31 -4.00
C GLY A 76 -3.36 2.16 -4.98
N ILE A 77 -4.24 1.17 -4.86
CA ILE A 77 -4.25 -0.03 -5.71
C ILE A 77 -4.99 0.26 -7.01
N GLY A 78 -4.33 0.02 -8.14
CA GLY A 78 -4.90 0.09 -9.49
C GLY A 78 -4.73 -1.24 -10.23
N GLY A 79 -5.55 -1.46 -11.25
CA GLY A 79 -5.43 -2.60 -12.16
C GLY A 79 -4.51 -2.30 -13.33
N GLU A 80 -3.74 -3.30 -13.77
CA GLU A 80 -3.01 -3.23 -15.02
C GLU A 80 -3.99 -3.51 -16.18
N PRO A 81 -4.07 -2.65 -17.21
CA PRO A 81 -4.94 -2.89 -18.34
C PRO A 81 -4.45 -4.10 -19.14
N SER A 82 -5.37 -5.00 -19.48
CA SER A 82 -5.14 -6.11 -20.40
C SER A 82 -5.77 -5.82 -21.76
N LEU A 83 -5.13 -6.22 -22.85
CA LEU A 83 -5.71 -6.07 -24.19
C LEU A 83 -6.57 -7.29 -24.53
N SER A 84 -7.81 -7.02 -24.95
CA SER A 84 -8.76 -8.00 -25.46
C SER A 84 -9.11 -7.67 -26.90
N LEU A 85 -9.02 -8.67 -27.79
CA LEU A 85 -9.38 -8.52 -29.21
C LEU A 85 -10.83 -8.03 -29.43
N LEU A 86 -11.76 -8.42 -28.55
CA LEU A 86 -13.18 -8.06 -28.66
C LEU A 86 -13.59 -6.91 -27.74
N LYS A 87 -12.79 -6.59 -26.72
CA LYS A 87 -13.15 -5.62 -25.68
C LYS A 87 -12.18 -4.43 -25.56
N GLY A 88 -11.14 -4.37 -26.38
CA GLY A 88 -10.11 -3.33 -26.31
C GLY A 88 -9.27 -3.42 -25.03
N ALA A 89 -8.85 -2.28 -24.49
CA ALA A 89 -8.15 -2.23 -23.20
C ALA A 89 -9.14 -2.44 -22.04
N VAL A 90 -8.99 -3.55 -21.33
CA VAL A 90 -9.82 -3.94 -20.19
C VAL A 90 -9.01 -3.79 -18.90
N ILE A 91 -9.47 -2.90 -18.02
CA ILE A 91 -8.98 -2.83 -16.65
C ILE A 91 -9.91 -3.68 -15.80
N THR A 92 -9.36 -4.68 -15.11
CA THR A 92 -10.09 -5.46 -14.11
C THR A 92 -9.63 -4.98 -12.73
N PRO A 93 -10.27 -3.96 -12.15
CA PRO A 93 -9.89 -3.47 -10.83
C PRO A 93 -10.24 -4.52 -9.77
N HIS A 94 -9.34 -4.71 -8.82
CA HIS A 94 -9.62 -5.52 -7.64
C HIS A 94 -10.57 -4.77 -6.70
N ASP A 95 -11.61 -5.45 -6.20
CA ASP A 95 -12.64 -4.88 -5.32
C ASP A 95 -12.17 -4.75 -3.86
N LEU A 96 -11.11 -3.97 -3.65
CA LEU A 96 -10.51 -3.77 -2.32
C LEU A 96 -11.22 -2.66 -1.54
N THR A 97 -11.48 -1.54 -2.20
CA THR A 97 -12.09 -0.37 -1.56
C THR A 97 -13.54 -0.61 -1.17
N SER A 98 -14.33 -1.32 -1.98
CA SER A 98 -15.74 -1.58 -1.62
C SER A 98 -15.84 -2.63 -0.53
N ARG A 99 -14.98 -3.66 -0.55
CA ARG A 99 -14.94 -4.68 0.52
C ARG A 99 -14.45 -4.14 1.85
N SER A 100 -13.51 -3.19 1.86
CA SER A 100 -13.01 -2.59 3.10
C SER A 100 -14.04 -1.68 3.79
N MET A 101 -15.01 -1.15 3.06
CA MET A 101 -16.14 -0.37 3.62
C MET A 101 -17.35 -1.22 4.04
N GLY A 102 -17.41 -2.49 3.61
CA GLY A 102 -18.56 -3.37 3.84
C GLY A 102 -18.62 -4.03 5.22
N TYR A 103 -17.55 -3.93 6.01
CA TYR A 103 -17.53 -4.36 7.41
C TYR A 103 -17.78 -3.13 8.30
N SER A 104 -19.06 -2.81 8.51
CA SER A 104 -19.54 -1.90 9.55
C SER A 104 -20.64 -2.57 10.37
#